data_AF-A0A1B7W6F9-F1
#
_entry.id   AF-A0A1B7W6F9-F1
#
_cell.length_a   1.000
_cell.length_b   1.000
_cell.length_c   1.000
_cell.angle_alpha   90.00
_cell.angle_beta   90.00
_cell.angle_gamma   90.00
#
_symmetry.space_group_name_H-M   'P 1'
#
loop_
_entity.id
_entity.type
_entity.pdbx_description
1 polymer ?
#
loop_
_entity_poly.entity_id
_entity_poly.type
_entity_poly.pdbx_seq_one_letter_code
_entity_poly.pdbx_strand_id
1 'polypeptide(L)'
;DLAKSTRSFGNDISDNALRRAFVGRVASFETYKLDYSVRKAAAAGGAGLTISTLPAANNFWVPRAQTVAATGEAANIDNRFQTVTVSSTTNVAPGDSFTIANVFAVHHITKQSTGVLKTFRVIAVPSATTLVISAPIISNQGGSDAEAQYQNVTIPVTSATAAITFLNTAAAAMNPFWQKDAIEILPGRYAVPTNAGAAVMRASTDQGIELVMTKQYDIKTMKTLFRLDTLFGVVNKQPQMSGIIMFGQP
;
A
#
# COMPACT_ATOMS: atom_id res chain seq x y z
N ASP A 1 20.12 45.93 19.77
CA ASP A 1 19.79 44.65 20.44
C ASP A 1 18.96 43.65 19.61
N LEU A 2 19.01 43.68 18.27
CA LEU A 2 18.26 42.71 17.43
C LEU A 2 19.02 41.41 17.10
N ALA A 3 20.24 41.22 17.64
CA ALA A 3 21.09 40.04 17.35
C ALA A 3 21.02 38.95 18.44
N LYS A 4 20.31 39.18 19.55
CA LYS A 4 20.21 38.20 20.66
C LYS A 4 19.17 37.09 20.44
N SER A 5 18.41 37.13 19.35
CA SER A 5 17.33 36.18 19.07
C SER A 5 17.51 35.41 17.74
N THR A 6 18.74 35.20 17.26
CA THR A 6 18.92 34.72 15.88
C THR A 6 19.30 33.25 15.76
N ARG A 7 19.71 32.55 16.83
CA ARG A 7 19.92 31.09 16.80
C ARG A 7 19.69 30.49 18.18
N SER A 8 18.78 29.53 18.27
CA SER A 8 18.44 28.80 19.50
C SER A 8 19.53 27.78 19.89
N PHE A 9 20.76 28.22 20.10
CA PHE A 9 21.80 27.36 20.67
C PHE A 9 21.50 27.15 22.16
N GLY A 10 21.58 25.90 22.63
CA GLY A 10 21.35 25.55 24.04
C GLY A 10 19.97 24.97 24.37
N ASN A 11 19.16 24.61 23.37
CA ASN A 11 18.01 23.73 23.58
C ASN A 11 18.24 22.36 22.93
N ASP A 12 17.68 21.32 23.55
CA ASP A 12 17.95 19.93 23.14
C ASP A 12 17.57 19.66 21.68
N ILE A 13 16.54 20.32 21.15
CA ILE A 13 16.10 20.13 19.76
C ILE A 13 17.16 20.66 18.80
N SER A 14 17.60 21.90 18.97
CA SER A 14 18.57 22.54 18.05
C SER A 14 19.95 21.91 18.19
N ASP A 15 20.35 21.54 19.41
CA ASP A 15 21.65 20.92 19.66
C ASP A 15 21.72 19.50 19.08
N ASN A 16 20.66 18.69 19.21
CA ASN A 16 20.60 17.36 18.59
C ASN A 16 20.47 17.42 17.07
N ALA A 17 19.71 18.38 16.53
CA ALA A 17 19.64 18.60 15.10
C ALA A 17 21.02 18.98 14.53
N LEU A 18 21.75 19.87 15.20
CA LEU A 18 23.09 20.28 14.76
C LEU A 18 24.13 19.17 14.88
N ARG A 19 24.18 18.45 16.01
CA ARG A 19 25.25 17.47 16.29
C ARG A 19 25.01 16.10 15.67
N ARG A 20 23.74 15.70 15.51
CA ARG A 20 23.37 14.33 15.09
C ARG A 20 22.49 14.28 13.84
N ALA A 21 22.14 15.43 13.26
CA ALA A 21 21.14 15.53 12.19
C ALA A 21 19.80 14.87 12.60
N PHE A 22 19.45 14.93 13.88
CA PHE A 22 18.27 14.27 14.43
C PHE A 22 17.05 15.21 14.38
N VAL A 23 15.96 14.73 13.79
CA VAL A 23 14.70 15.49 13.66
C VAL A 23 13.77 15.25 14.87
N GLY A 24 13.81 14.06 15.47
CA GLY A 24 12.93 13.69 16.58
C GLY A 24 11.47 13.50 16.17
N ARG A 25 10.58 13.35 17.15
CA ARG A 25 9.15 13.19 16.90
C ARG A 25 8.54 14.51 16.41
N VAL A 26 7.88 14.50 15.24
CA VAL A 26 7.26 15.69 14.64
C VAL A 26 5.77 15.48 14.52
N ALA A 27 4.96 16.41 15.05
CA ALA A 27 3.49 16.34 14.98
C ALA A 27 2.92 14.97 15.40
N SER A 28 3.48 14.38 16.46
CA SER A 28 3.14 13.05 16.97
C SER A 28 3.53 11.85 16.08
N PHE A 29 4.32 12.05 15.03
CA PHE A 29 4.92 10.98 14.21
C PHE A 29 6.35 10.69 14.64
N GLU A 30 6.65 9.42 14.85
CA GLU A 30 8.03 8.95 14.94
C GLU A 30 8.69 9.04 13.56
N THR A 31 9.86 9.68 13.50
CA THR A 31 10.61 9.84 12.26
C THR A 31 11.78 8.87 12.23
N TYR A 32 11.96 8.18 11.10
CA TYR A 32 13.04 7.25 10.88
C TYR A 32 13.85 7.66 9.65
N LYS A 33 15.16 7.39 9.67
CA LYS A 33 16.00 7.57 8.49
C LYS A 33 15.70 6.43 7.49
N LEU A 34 15.42 6.80 6.25
CA LEU A 34 15.28 5.86 5.14
C LEU A 34 16.55 5.94 4.28
N ASP A 35 17.32 4.86 4.22
CA ASP A 35 18.58 4.81 3.47
C ASP A 35 18.34 4.65 1.95
N TYR A 36 17.31 3.88 1.58
CA TYR A 36 16.95 3.60 0.18
C TYR A 36 15.49 3.97 -0.08
N SER A 37 15.24 5.22 -0.47
CA SER A 37 13.91 5.61 -0.94
C SER A 37 13.68 5.17 -2.37
N VAL A 38 12.64 4.36 -2.59
CA VAL A 38 12.17 4.02 -3.92
C VAL A 38 11.64 5.28 -4.60
N ARG A 39 12.07 5.53 -5.84
CA ARG A 39 11.52 6.61 -6.67
C ARG A 39 10.35 6.09 -7.49
N LYS A 40 9.22 6.78 -7.45
CA LYS A 40 8.08 6.52 -8.32
C LYS A 40 8.13 7.47 -9.50
N ALA A 41 8.05 6.91 -10.70
CA ALA A 41 7.94 7.68 -11.94
C ALA A 41 6.61 8.46 -11.98
N ALA A 42 6.58 9.51 -12.80
CA ALA A 42 5.32 10.17 -13.12
C ALA A 42 4.34 9.17 -13.75
N ALA A 43 3.06 9.28 -13.40
CA ALA A 43 1.99 8.55 -14.06
C ALA A 43 2.00 8.97 -15.53
N ALA A 44 2.23 8.00 -16.41
CA ALA A 44 2.10 8.20 -17.85
C ALA A 44 0.64 8.03 -18.32
N GLY A 45 -0.24 7.58 -17.41
CA GLY A 45 -1.67 7.39 -17.62
C GLY A 45 -2.35 8.66 -18.12
N GLY A 46 -3.13 8.52 -19.18
CA GLY A 46 -3.62 9.62 -20.01
C GLY A 46 -4.48 10.65 -19.28
N ALA A 47 -4.24 11.93 -19.59
CA ALA A 47 -5.23 12.97 -19.36
C ALA A 47 -6.57 12.55 -20.00
N GLY A 48 -7.67 12.65 -19.26
CA GLY A 48 -9.01 12.33 -19.77
C GLY A 48 -9.48 10.89 -19.58
N LEU A 49 -8.79 10.05 -18.81
CA LEU A 49 -9.38 8.77 -18.37
C LEU A 49 -10.63 9.03 -17.52
N THR A 50 -11.63 8.19 -17.70
CA THR A 50 -12.91 8.29 -16.99
C THR A 50 -13.35 6.96 -16.40
N ILE A 51 -14.21 7.04 -15.39
CA ILE A 51 -14.87 5.92 -14.75
C ILE A 51 -16.34 6.26 -14.55
N SER A 52 -17.23 5.29 -14.79
CA SER A 52 -18.64 5.45 -14.45
C SER A 52 -18.85 5.21 -12.96
N THR A 53 -19.47 6.17 -12.29
CA THR A 53 -19.90 6.11 -10.87
C THR A 53 -21.41 5.87 -10.73
N LEU A 54 -22.10 5.59 -11.84
CA LEU A 54 -23.50 5.17 -11.82
C LEU A 54 -23.61 3.76 -11.19
N PRO A 55 -24.65 3.47 -10.38
CA PRO A 55 -24.83 2.13 -9.80
C PRO A 55 -24.85 1.01 -10.84
N ALA A 56 -25.45 1.24 -12.01
CA ALA A 56 -25.51 0.27 -13.10
C ALA A 56 -24.13 -0.14 -13.68
N ALA A 57 -23.07 0.65 -13.44
CA ALA A 57 -21.72 0.31 -13.88
C ALA A 57 -20.98 -0.62 -12.91
N ASN A 58 -21.54 -0.90 -11.73
CA ASN A 58 -20.97 -1.80 -10.71
C ASN A 58 -19.52 -1.46 -10.29
N ASN A 59 -19.11 -0.19 -10.40
CA ASN A 59 -17.83 0.31 -9.89
C ASN A 59 -17.89 0.69 -8.40
N PHE A 60 -18.60 -0.09 -7.60
CA PHE A 60 -18.68 0.02 -6.15
C PHE A 60 -18.51 -1.36 -5.52
N TRP A 61 -18.18 -1.39 -4.24
CA TRP A 61 -17.87 -2.60 -3.50
C TRP A 61 -18.88 -2.81 -2.39
N VAL A 62 -19.56 -3.96 -2.41
CA VAL A 62 -20.37 -4.45 -1.30
C VAL A 62 -19.47 -5.33 -0.43
N PRO A 63 -19.16 -4.95 0.81
CA PRO A 63 -18.33 -5.75 1.70
C PRO A 63 -19.00 -7.08 2.02
N ARG A 64 -18.28 -8.18 1.85
CA ARG A 64 -18.76 -9.53 2.17
C ARG A 64 -17.62 -10.34 2.79
N ALA A 65 -17.96 -11.29 3.66
CA ALA A 65 -16.97 -12.17 4.28
C ALA A 65 -16.56 -13.32 3.34
N GLN A 66 -17.51 -13.85 2.57
CA GLN A 66 -17.33 -15.03 1.74
C GLN A 66 -18.12 -14.92 0.43
N THR A 67 -17.64 -15.60 -0.62
CA THR A 67 -18.39 -15.89 -1.84
C THR A 67 -18.62 -17.39 -1.96
N VAL A 68 -19.77 -17.78 -2.52
CA VAL A 68 -20.03 -19.16 -2.92
C VAL A 68 -19.96 -19.24 -4.45
N ALA A 69 -19.08 -20.09 -4.96
CA ALA A 69 -18.96 -20.36 -6.39
C ALA A 69 -20.23 -21.06 -6.91
N ALA A 70 -20.46 -21.04 -8.22
CA ALA A 70 -21.57 -21.78 -8.83
C ALA A 70 -21.52 -23.30 -8.55
N THR A 71 -20.33 -23.83 -8.25
CA THR A 71 -20.08 -25.21 -7.82
C THR A 71 -20.37 -25.48 -6.35
N GLY A 72 -20.76 -24.45 -5.57
CA GLY A 72 -21.08 -24.56 -4.14
C GLY A 72 -19.90 -24.35 -3.19
N GLU A 73 -18.68 -24.15 -3.70
CA GLU A 73 -17.51 -23.90 -2.86
C GLU A 73 -17.55 -22.49 -2.24
N ALA A 74 -17.41 -22.41 -0.92
CA ALA A 74 -17.31 -21.15 -0.19
C ALA A 74 -15.84 -20.75 -0.01
N ALA A 75 -15.49 -19.53 -0.40
CA ALA A 75 -14.16 -18.96 -0.25
C ALA A 75 -14.22 -17.61 0.48
N ASN A 76 -13.19 -17.32 1.28
CA ASN A 76 -13.06 -16.03 1.95
C ASN A 76 -12.71 -14.93 0.95
N ILE A 77 -13.25 -13.72 1.17
CA ILE A 77 -12.99 -12.56 0.33
C ILE A 77 -11.98 -11.63 0.98
N ASP A 78 -11.04 -11.13 0.18
CA ASP A 78 -10.17 -10.03 0.57
C ASP A 78 -10.82 -8.66 0.28
N ASN A 79 -11.25 -7.96 1.32
CA ASN A 79 -11.89 -6.65 1.22
C ASN A 79 -10.90 -5.47 1.10
N ARG A 80 -9.62 -5.72 0.76
CA ARG A 80 -8.62 -4.67 0.54
C ARG A 80 -8.50 -4.23 -0.91
N PHE A 81 -9.09 -4.98 -1.84
CA PHE A 81 -8.94 -4.78 -3.28
C PHE A 81 -10.29 -4.81 -3.99
N GLN A 82 -10.39 -4.06 -5.08
CA GLN A 82 -11.54 -4.08 -5.97
C GLN A 82 -11.07 -4.02 -7.41
N THR A 83 -11.66 -4.82 -8.29
CA THR A 83 -11.54 -4.64 -9.73
C THR A 83 -12.58 -3.62 -10.20
N VAL A 84 -12.13 -2.55 -10.85
CA VAL A 84 -12.99 -1.50 -11.43
C VAL A 84 -12.80 -1.43 -12.94
N THR A 85 -13.84 -1.00 -13.64
CA THR A 85 -13.83 -0.77 -15.09
C THR A 85 -13.70 0.73 -15.38
N VAL A 86 -12.69 1.08 -16.17
CA VAL A 86 -12.36 2.44 -16.60
C VAL A 86 -12.40 2.53 -18.13
N SER A 87 -12.41 3.74 -18.68
CA SER A 87 -12.48 3.97 -20.13
C SER A 87 -11.30 3.40 -20.91
N SER A 88 -10.10 3.37 -20.30
CA SER A 88 -8.88 2.78 -20.84
C SER A 88 -7.84 2.64 -19.73
N THR A 89 -6.89 1.72 -19.88
CA THR A 89 -5.72 1.57 -18.99
C THR A 89 -4.40 1.92 -19.68
N THR A 90 -4.46 2.51 -20.87
CA THR A 90 -3.27 2.94 -21.63
C THR A 90 -2.36 3.80 -20.75
N ASN A 91 -1.09 3.37 -20.63
CA ASN A 91 -0.04 3.99 -19.84
C ASN A 91 -0.26 4.06 -18.33
N VAL A 92 -1.32 3.42 -17.80
CA VAL A 92 -1.51 3.26 -16.35
C VAL A 92 -0.61 2.13 -15.86
N ALA A 93 0.10 2.35 -14.75
CA ALA A 93 1.00 1.36 -14.17
C ALA A 93 0.67 1.05 -12.70
N PRO A 94 0.99 -0.16 -12.20
CA PRO A 94 0.95 -0.45 -10.77
C PRO A 94 1.69 0.59 -9.93
N GLY A 95 1.11 0.94 -8.80
CA GLY A 95 1.58 1.95 -7.87
C GLY A 95 1.22 3.39 -8.24
N ASP A 96 0.60 3.66 -9.40
CA ASP A 96 0.01 4.97 -9.68
C ASP A 96 -1.13 5.27 -8.69
N SER A 97 -1.26 6.54 -8.31
CA SER A 97 -2.30 7.01 -7.41
C SER A 97 -3.17 8.04 -8.09
N PHE A 98 -4.49 7.96 -7.88
CA PHE A 98 -5.44 8.85 -8.51
C PHE A 98 -6.65 9.14 -7.63
N THR A 99 -7.37 10.20 -7.97
CA THR A 99 -8.70 10.53 -7.44
C THR A 99 -9.75 10.40 -8.53
N ILE A 100 -11.01 10.21 -8.14
CA ILE A 100 -12.16 10.22 -9.04
C ILE A 100 -12.99 11.46 -8.73
N ALA A 101 -13.39 12.22 -9.75
CA ALA A 101 -14.24 13.39 -9.59
C ALA A 101 -15.53 13.06 -8.81
N ASN A 102 -15.90 13.90 -7.85
CA ASN A 102 -17.06 13.76 -6.96
C ASN A 102 -17.06 12.52 -6.04
N VAL A 103 -15.94 11.81 -5.90
CA VAL A 103 -15.80 10.71 -4.93
C VAL A 103 -15.00 11.19 -3.72
N PHE A 104 -15.71 11.57 -2.66
CA PHE A 104 -15.10 12.13 -1.45
C PHE A 104 -14.90 11.06 -0.38
N ALA A 105 -13.81 11.14 0.36
CA ALA A 105 -13.61 10.31 1.53
C ALA A 105 -14.63 10.67 2.62
N VAL A 106 -15.03 9.68 3.43
CA VAL A 106 -15.85 9.92 4.62
C VAL A 106 -15.04 9.69 5.89
N HIS A 107 -15.50 10.29 6.98
CA HIS A 107 -15.06 9.90 8.31
C HIS A 107 -15.52 8.47 8.62
N HIS A 108 -14.59 7.58 8.98
CA HIS A 108 -14.87 6.14 9.07
C HIS A 108 -15.92 5.75 10.14
N ILE A 109 -16.19 6.61 11.14
CA ILE A 109 -17.20 6.34 12.17
C ILE A 109 -18.52 7.04 11.84
N THR A 110 -18.51 8.37 11.69
CA THR A 110 -19.72 9.18 11.51
C THR A 110 -20.29 9.15 10.09
N LYS A 111 -19.52 8.61 9.13
CA LYS A 111 -19.85 8.53 7.70
C LYS A 111 -20.09 9.88 7.01
N GLN A 112 -19.77 10.98 7.69
CA GLN A 112 -19.83 12.31 7.12
C GLN A 112 -18.70 12.51 6.10
N SER A 113 -18.99 13.22 5.02
CA SER A 113 -17.98 13.61 4.03
C SER A 113 -16.88 14.45 4.69
N THR A 114 -15.63 14.19 4.34
CA THR A 114 -14.50 15.05 4.74
C THR A 114 -14.30 16.24 3.81
N GLY A 115 -15.01 16.28 2.68
CA GLY A 115 -14.79 17.27 1.61
C GLY A 115 -13.51 17.05 0.78
N VAL A 116 -12.72 16.03 1.10
CA VAL A 116 -11.48 15.69 0.38
C VAL A 116 -11.73 14.50 -0.54
N LEU A 117 -11.27 14.59 -1.79
CA LEU A 117 -11.36 13.48 -2.73
C LEU A 117 -10.61 12.25 -2.22
N LYS A 118 -11.23 11.07 -2.35
CA LYS A 118 -10.58 9.82 -1.94
C LYS A 118 -9.45 9.49 -2.92
N THR A 119 -8.29 9.20 -2.36
CA THR A 119 -7.14 8.69 -3.13
C THR A 119 -7.21 7.17 -3.23
N PHE A 120 -6.97 6.67 -4.44
CA PHE A 120 -6.86 5.25 -4.76
C PHE A 120 -5.48 4.94 -5.32
N ARG A 121 -5.02 3.71 -5.13
CA ARG A 121 -3.78 3.18 -5.70
C ARG A 121 -4.10 2.04 -6.66
N VAL A 122 -3.46 2.07 -7.83
CA VAL A 122 -3.48 0.94 -8.77
C VAL A 122 -2.58 -0.16 -8.23
N ILE A 123 -3.13 -1.36 -8.08
CA ILE A 123 -2.43 -2.57 -7.64
C ILE A 123 -2.04 -3.41 -8.85
N ALA A 124 -2.94 -3.54 -9.83
CA ALA A 124 -2.69 -4.26 -11.07
C ALA A 124 -3.52 -3.68 -12.23
N VAL A 125 -3.09 -3.98 -13.45
CA VAL A 125 -3.77 -3.61 -14.70
C VAL A 125 -4.07 -4.89 -15.49
N PRO A 126 -5.15 -5.61 -15.17
CA PRO A 126 -5.39 -6.93 -15.77
C PRO A 126 -5.82 -6.90 -17.25
N SER A 127 -6.33 -5.75 -17.73
CA SER A 127 -6.78 -5.61 -19.12
C SER A 127 -6.68 -4.16 -19.60
N ALA A 128 -7.09 -3.93 -20.86
CA ALA A 128 -7.15 -2.60 -21.48
C ALA A 128 -8.18 -1.65 -20.86
N THR A 129 -9.10 -2.14 -20.02
CA THR A 129 -10.19 -1.35 -19.41
C THR A 129 -10.44 -1.65 -17.94
N THR A 130 -9.63 -2.50 -17.29
CA THR A 130 -9.81 -2.84 -15.88
C THR A 130 -8.58 -2.57 -15.04
N LEU A 131 -8.80 -2.09 -13.83
CA LEU A 131 -7.79 -1.85 -12.81
C LEU A 131 -8.16 -2.61 -11.54
N VAL A 132 -7.17 -3.20 -10.86
CA VAL A 132 -7.34 -3.60 -9.46
C VAL A 132 -6.84 -2.44 -8.61
N ILE A 133 -7.69 -1.93 -7.72
CA ILE A 133 -7.41 -0.75 -6.90
C ILE A 133 -7.47 -1.05 -5.41
N SER A 134 -6.82 -0.20 -4.62
CA SER A 134 -6.97 -0.14 -3.16
C SER A 134 -7.10 1.31 -2.68
N ALA A 135 -7.98 1.65 -1.74
CA ALA A 135 -9.01 0.77 -1.15
C ALA A 135 -10.22 0.57 -2.10
N PRO A 136 -11.10 -0.41 -1.85
CA PRO A 136 -12.37 -0.52 -2.56
C PRO A 136 -13.26 0.72 -2.39
N ILE A 137 -14.13 0.99 -3.36
CA ILE A 137 -15.10 2.09 -3.37
C ILE A 137 -16.37 1.61 -2.64
N ILE A 138 -16.47 1.87 -1.33
CA ILE A 138 -17.65 1.52 -0.54
C ILE A 138 -18.48 2.80 -0.37
N SER A 139 -19.40 3.01 -1.31
CA SER A 139 -20.17 4.25 -1.50
C SER A 139 -21.59 4.21 -0.93
N ASN A 140 -22.06 3.04 -0.47
CA ASN A 140 -23.44 2.81 -0.06
C ASN A 140 -24.48 2.97 -1.18
N GLN A 141 -24.06 2.75 -2.43
CA GLN A 141 -24.95 2.82 -3.60
C GLN A 141 -25.75 1.52 -3.81
N GLY A 142 -25.28 0.37 -3.31
CA GLY A 142 -26.01 -0.90 -3.36
C GLY A 142 -27.11 -1.01 -2.30
N GLY A 143 -27.10 -0.14 -1.30
CA GLY A 143 -28.15 -0.02 -0.29
C GLY A 143 -28.14 -1.12 0.79
N SER A 144 -27.08 -1.91 0.91
CA SER A 144 -26.96 -2.92 1.96
C SER A 144 -26.47 -2.34 3.30
N ASP A 145 -26.88 -2.95 4.42
CA ASP A 145 -26.41 -2.57 5.75
C ASP A 145 -24.88 -2.63 5.87
N ALA A 146 -24.25 -3.60 5.21
CA ALA A 146 -22.80 -3.73 5.17
C ALA A 146 -22.14 -2.52 4.52
N GLU A 147 -22.67 -2.02 3.40
CA GLU A 147 -22.12 -0.82 2.78
C GLU A 147 -22.30 0.41 3.68
N ALA A 148 -23.44 0.57 4.33
CA ALA A 148 -23.67 1.68 5.27
C ALA A 148 -22.68 1.64 6.45
N GLN A 149 -22.43 0.47 7.03
CA GLN A 149 -21.52 0.31 8.16
C GLN A 149 -20.04 0.46 7.79
N TYR A 150 -19.64 -0.02 6.60
CA TYR A 150 -18.24 0.01 6.16
C TYR A 150 -17.93 1.13 5.14
N GLN A 151 -18.87 2.05 4.92
CA GLN A 151 -18.72 3.17 3.99
C GLN A 151 -17.40 3.91 4.21
N ASN A 152 -16.66 4.12 3.11
CA ASN A 152 -15.38 4.83 3.09
C ASN A 152 -15.34 6.00 2.12
N VAL A 153 -16.35 6.11 1.24
CA VAL A 153 -16.54 7.24 0.32
C VAL A 153 -18.01 7.65 0.23
N THR A 154 -18.25 8.87 -0.22
CA THR A 154 -19.56 9.37 -0.63
C THR A 154 -19.48 9.92 -2.05
N ILE A 155 -20.58 9.77 -2.80
CA ILE A 155 -20.70 10.23 -4.19
C ILE A 155 -21.97 11.08 -4.29
N PRO A 156 -21.89 12.38 -3.97
CA PRO A 156 -23.08 13.26 -3.96
C PRO A 156 -23.71 13.42 -5.34
N VAL A 157 -22.89 13.34 -6.40
CA VAL A 157 -23.32 13.41 -7.80
C VAL A 157 -22.63 12.31 -8.57
N THR A 158 -23.41 11.42 -9.16
CA THR A 158 -22.92 10.34 -10.01
C THR A 158 -22.72 10.82 -11.45
N SER A 159 -21.84 10.15 -12.19
CA SER A 159 -21.53 10.45 -13.59
C SER A 159 -21.12 9.19 -14.34
N ALA A 160 -21.55 9.05 -15.60
CA ALA A 160 -21.08 7.99 -16.49
C ALA A 160 -19.60 8.15 -16.90
N THR A 161 -19.07 9.36 -16.78
CA THR A 161 -17.74 9.77 -17.26
C THR A 161 -16.99 10.59 -16.20
N ALA A 162 -17.06 10.17 -14.93
CA ALA A 162 -16.32 10.85 -13.86
C ALA A 162 -14.83 10.83 -14.16
N ALA A 163 -14.18 12.00 -14.13
CA ALA A 163 -12.77 12.13 -14.48
C ALA A 163 -11.87 11.43 -13.44
N ILE A 164 -10.85 10.74 -13.93
CA ILE A 164 -9.73 10.22 -13.15
C ILE A 164 -8.59 11.24 -13.22
N THR A 165 -8.04 11.61 -12.06
CA THR A 165 -6.90 12.52 -11.96
C THR A 165 -5.75 11.83 -11.22
N PHE A 166 -4.63 11.60 -11.91
CA PHE A 166 -3.42 11.06 -11.30
C PHE A 166 -2.72 12.09 -10.43
N LEU A 167 -2.21 11.63 -9.28
CA LEU A 167 -1.55 12.46 -8.27
C LEU A 167 -0.03 12.44 -8.38
N ASN A 168 0.54 11.37 -8.93
CA ASN A 168 1.98 11.27 -9.17
C ASN A 168 2.35 11.93 -10.52
N THR A 169 2.27 13.26 -10.60
CA THR A 169 2.51 14.04 -11.83
C THR A 169 4.00 14.20 -12.17
N ALA A 170 4.90 14.02 -11.20
CA ALA A 170 6.35 14.13 -11.41
C ALA A 170 7.12 13.00 -10.70
N ALA A 171 8.25 12.58 -11.30
CA ALA A 171 9.08 11.53 -10.74
C ALA A 171 9.76 11.96 -9.43
N ALA A 172 9.37 11.36 -8.31
CA ALA A 172 9.84 11.75 -6.98
C ALA A 172 10.12 10.55 -6.07
N ALA A 173 10.91 10.79 -5.03
CA ALA A 173 11.19 9.83 -3.97
C ALA A 173 9.93 9.62 -3.10
N MET A 174 9.68 8.37 -2.71
CA MET A 174 8.56 8.00 -1.85
C MET A 174 8.96 8.05 -0.38
N ASN A 175 8.20 8.80 0.43
CA ASN A 175 8.34 8.83 1.88
C ASN A 175 7.16 8.07 2.51
N PRO A 176 7.32 6.80 2.89
CA PRO A 176 6.25 6.02 3.47
C PRO A 176 5.94 6.47 4.90
N PHE A 177 4.67 6.40 5.27
CA PHE A 177 4.18 6.57 6.63
C PHE A 177 3.06 5.57 6.90
N TRP A 178 2.96 5.06 8.12
CA TRP A 178 1.95 4.06 8.47
C TRP A 178 1.66 4.06 9.97
N GLN A 179 0.49 3.54 10.34
CA GLN A 179 0.20 3.14 11.72
C GLN A 179 0.88 1.80 12.00
N LYS A 180 1.45 1.64 13.21
CA LYS A 180 2.32 0.51 13.61
C LYS A 180 1.84 -0.88 13.16
N ASP A 181 0.55 -1.16 13.21
CA ASP A 181 -0.01 -2.50 12.95
C ASP A 181 -0.47 -2.68 11.48
N ALA A 182 -0.32 -1.66 10.63
CA ALA A 182 -0.74 -1.72 9.23
C ALA A 182 0.13 -2.68 8.40
N ILE A 183 1.44 -2.78 8.70
CA ILE A 183 2.40 -3.60 7.96
C ILE A 183 3.02 -4.62 8.90
N GLU A 184 3.04 -5.88 8.49
CA GLU A 184 3.61 -6.99 9.26
C GLU A 184 4.53 -7.84 8.39
N ILE A 185 5.62 -8.31 9.02
CA ILE A 185 6.53 -9.30 8.43
C ILE A 185 6.18 -10.65 9.06
N LEU A 186 5.85 -11.62 8.22
CA LEU A 186 5.51 -12.97 8.62
C LEU A 186 6.74 -13.86 8.44
N PRO A 187 7.40 -14.30 9.52
CA PRO A 187 8.54 -15.19 9.41
C PRO A 187 8.08 -16.57 8.92
N GLY A 188 8.71 -17.05 7.85
CA GLY A 188 8.57 -18.42 7.38
C GLY A 188 9.69 -19.30 7.94
N ARG A 189 9.46 -20.61 7.96
CA ARG A 189 10.49 -21.60 8.29
C ARG A 189 10.67 -22.54 7.12
N TYR A 190 11.91 -22.77 6.74
CA TYR A 190 12.23 -23.72 5.69
C TYR A 190 12.43 -25.12 6.27
N ALA A 191 11.63 -26.08 5.83
CA ALA A 191 11.74 -27.48 6.21
C ALA A 191 12.69 -28.21 5.24
N VAL A 192 13.93 -28.44 5.66
CA VAL A 192 14.88 -29.25 4.89
C VAL A 192 14.62 -30.72 5.19
N PRO A 193 14.47 -31.59 4.17
CA PRO A 193 14.29 -33.03 4.39
C PRO A 193 15.42 -33.64 5.22
N THR A 194 15.06 -34.40 6.25
CA THR A 194 16.02 -35.15 7.05
C THR A 194 16.58 -36.33 6.24
N ASN A 195 17.84 -36.70 6.48
CA ASN A 195 18.51 -37.85 5.85
C ASN A 195 18.70 -37.78 4.32
N ALA A 196 18.61 -36.59 3.72
CA ALA A 196 18.80 -36.39 2.28
C ALA A 196 20.27 -36.10 1.86
N GLY A 197 21.24 -36.37 2.73
CA GLY A 197 22.67 -36.15 2.45
C GLY A 197 23.12 -34.67 2.53
N ALA A 198 22.27 -33.77 3.04
CA ALA A 198 22.58 -32.37 3.25
C ALA A 198 22.77 -32.07 4.75
N ALA A 199 23.83 -31.34 5.09
CA ALA A 199 24.05 -30.80 6.43
C ALA A 199 23.38 -29.43 6.54
N VAL A 200 22.67 -29.19 7.65
CA VAL A 200 21.86 -27.98 7.85
C VAL A 200 22.27 -27.26 9.12
N MET A 201 22.42 -25.94 9.04
CA MET A 201 22.63 -25.03 10.15
C MET A 201 21.56 -23.95 10.13
N ARG A 202 21.10 -23.52 11.30
CA ARG A 202 20.03 -22.54 11.46
C ARG A 202 20.48 -21.42 12.41
N ALA A 203 20.13 -20.20 12.09
CA ALA A 203 20.32 -19.03 12.94
C ALA A 203 19.13 -18.08 12.79
N SER A 204 18.91 -17.19 13.75
CA SER A 204 17.91 -16.13 13.65
C SER A 204 18.59 -14.78 13.58
N THR A 205 18.07 -13.88 12.75
CA THR A 205 18.47 -12.47 12.78
C THR A 205 17.99 -11.81 14.06
N ASP A 206 18.54 -10.64 14.40
CA ASP A 206 18.08 -9.83 15.54
C ASP A 206 16.59 -9.43 15.42
N GLN A 207 16.05 -9.43 14.19
CA GLN A 207 14.65 -9.17 13.89
C GLN A 207 13.76 -10.42 13.93
N GLY A 208 14.31 -11.58 14.34
CA GLY A 208 13.58 -12.83 14.52
C GLY A 208 13.33 -13.64 13.26
N ILE A 209 13.95 -13.31 12.12
CA ILE A 209 13.80 -14.06 10.86
C ILE A 209 14.81 -15.21 10.84
N GLU A 210 14.36 -16.42 10.52
CA GLU A 210 15.24 -17.61 10.40
C GLU A 210 16.06 -17.57 9.11
N LEU A 211 17.35 -17.85 9.25
CA LEU A 211 18.29 -18.12 8.18
C LEU A 211 18.69 -19.60 8.23
N VAL A 212 18.59 -20.28 7.09
CA VAL A 212 18.92 -21.70 6.97
C VAL A 212 20.08 -21.86 6.00
N MET A 213 21.23 -22.33 6.50
CA MET A 213 22.39 -22.65 5.68
C MET A 213 22.44 -24.16 5.44
N THR A 214 22.50 -24.56 4.17
CA THR A 214 22.57 -25.97 3.76
C THR A 214 23.88 -26.22 3.00
N LYS A 215 24.55 -27.32 3.32
CA LYS A 215 25.77 -27.80 2.68
C LYS A 215 25.56 -29.21 2.14
N GLN A 216 25.92 -29.46 0.88
CA GLN A 216 25.85 -30.78 0.27
C GLN A 216 27.03 -31.00 -0.69
N TYR A 217 27.58 -32.21 -0.69
CA TYR A 217 28.57 -32.62 -1.68
C TYR A 217 27.87 -33.15 -2.94
N ASP A 218 28.23 -32.64 -4.11
CA ASP A 218 27.75 -33.14 -5.39
C ASP A 218 28.74 -34.14 -5.99
N ILE A 219 28.32 -35.40 -6.05
CA ILE A 219 29.11 -36.51 -6.60
C ILE A 219 29.41 -36.37 -8.10
N LYS A 220 28.57 -35.64 -8.87
CA LYS A 220 28.76 -35.49 -10.31
C LYS A 220 29.85 -34.48 -10.64
N THR A 221 29.91 -33.39 -9.89
CA THR A 221 30.83 -32.28 -10.16
C THR A 221 32.03 -32.26 -9.22
N MET A 222 32.04 -33.12 -8.18
CA MET A 222 33.02 -33.12 -7.09
C MET A 222 33.10 -31.77 -6.35
N LYS A 223 32.02 -30.98 -6.37
CA LYS A 223 31.92 -29.68 -5.71
C LYS A 223 31.09 -29.79 -4.44
N THR A 224 31.37 -28.89 -3.50
CA THR A 224 30.49 -28.67 -2.35
C THR A 224 29.57 -27.50 -2.66
N LEU A 225 28.26 -27.75 -2.61
CA LEU A 225 27.22 -26.75 -2.75
C LEU A 225 26.91 -26.15 -1.38
N PHE A 226 26.79 -24.83 -1.36
CA PHE A 226 26.32 -24.07 -0.20
C PHE A 226 25.11 -23.24 -0.63
N ARG A 227 24.10 -23.22 0.23
CA ARG A 227 22.89 -22.42 0.03
C ARG A 227 22.50 -21.76 1.35
N LEU A 228 22.18 -20.47 1.30
CA LEU A 228 21.62 -19.73 2.42
C LEU A 228 20.22 -19.27 2.02
N ASP A 229 19.22 -19.74 2.76
CA ASP A 229 17.82 -19.43 2.53
C ASP A 229 17.26 -18.59 3.67
N THR A 230 16.40 -17.65 3.30
CA THR A 230 15.52 -16.90 4.18
C THR A 230 14.10 -16.97 3.60
N LEU A 231 13.10 -17.18 4.44
CA LEU A 231 11.71 -17.22 4.03
C LEU A 231 10.90 -16.26 4.89
N PHE A 232 10.27 -15.29 4.25
CA PHE A 232 9.39 -14.35 4.92
C PHE A 232 8.30 -13.86 3.96
N GLY A 233 7.18 -13.43 4.52
CA GLY A 233 6.13 -12.71 3.82
C GLY A 233 6.03 -11.29 4.35
N VAL A 234 5.51 -10.38 3.53
CA VAL A 234 5.13 -9.04 3.97
C VAL A 234 3.65 -8.86 3.68
N VAL A 235 2.90 -8.35 4.65
CA VAL A 235 1.47 -8.07 4.49
C VAL A 235 1.15 -6.65 4.93
N ASN A 236 0.43 -5.91 4.08
CA ASN A 236 -0.25 -4.68 4.48
C ASN A 236 -1.70 -5.04 4.85
N LYS A 237 -1.97 -5.17 6.15
CA LYS A 237 -3.29 -5.53 6.69
C LYS A 237 -4.29 -4.40 6.53
N GLN A 238 -3.84 -3.15 6.60
CA GLN A 238 -4.70 -1.97 6.58
C GLN A 238 -4.16 -0.92 5.59
N PRO A 239 -4.39 -1.09 4.27
CA PRO A 239 -3.89 -0.15 3.26
C PRO A 239 -4.38 1.28 3.45
N GLN A 240 -5.52 1.48 4.12
CA GLN A 240 -6.08 2.81 4.44
C GLN A 240 -5.39 3.51 5.62
N MET A 241 -4.51 2.82 6.37
CA MET A 241 -3.71 3.37 7.47
C MET A 241 -2.22 3.45 7.13
N SER A 242 -1.89 3.27 5.85
CA SER A 242 -0.54 3.41 5.29
C SER A 242 -0.60 4.33 4.08
N GLY A 243 0.44 5.12 3.88
CA GLY A 243 0.50 6.04 2.76
C GLY A 243 1.93 6.38 2.38
N ILE A 244 2.05 7.14 1.31
CA ILE A 244 3.32 7.68 0.82
C ILE A 244 3.15 9.17 0.61
N ILE A 245 4.20 9.93 0.92
CA ILE A 245 4.29 11.34 0.56
C ILE A 245 5.35 11.48 -0.53
N MET A 246 4.95 12.06 -1.64
CA MET A 246 5.84 12.47 -2.72
C MET A 246 5.82 14.00 -2.77
N PHE A 247 6.96 14.62 -2.52
CA PHE A 247 7.08 16.08 -2.57
C PHE A 247 7.25 16.55 -4.03
N GLY A 248 6.90 17.81 -4.30
CA GLY A 248 7.10 18.43 -5.62
C GLY A 248 6.20 17.86 -6.72
N GLN A 249 4.96 17.49 -6.40
CA GLN A 249 3.94 17.16 -7.38
C GLN A 249 3.22 18.45 -7.78
N PRO A 250 3.44 18.99 -9.00
CA PRO A 250 2.71 20.16 -9.51
C PRO A 250 1.25 19.87 -9.78
#